data_AF-A0A257LFT6-F1
#
_entry.id   AF-A0A257LFT6-F1
#
_cell.length_a   1.000
_cell.length_b   1.000
_cell.length_c   1.000
_cell.angle_alpha   90.00
_cell.angle_beta   90.00
_cell.angle_gamma   90.00
#
_symmetry.space_group_name_H-M   'P 1'
#
loop_
_entity.id
_entity.type
_entity.pdbx_description
1 polymer ?
#
loop_
_entity_poly.entity_id
_entity_poly.type
_entity_poly.pdbx_seq_one_letter_code
_entity_poly.pdbx_strand_id
1 'polypeptide(L)' 'GLPRPPRVSRAEAALQMSPMQLSFMGESRRLDNHRLKAELRLRLRYPTVHSGLLDGLAPKTPAASPPQGGSAG' A
#
# COMPACT_ATOMS: atom_id res chain seq x y z
N GLY A 1 -13.91 1.71 -13.23
CA GLY A 1 -12.56 1.70 -12.64
C GLY A 1 -12.30 3.06 -12.01
N LEU A 2 -11.47 3.13 -10.96
CA LEU A 2 -11.11 4.40 -10.34
C LEU A 2 -10.25 5.24 -11.31
N PRO A 3 -10.38 6.58 -11.28
CA PRO A 3 -9.53 7.44 -12.08
C PRO A 3 -8.07 7.24 -11.71
N ARG A 4 -7.19 7.29 -12.71
CA ARG A 4 -5.75 7.16 -12.49
C ARG A 4 -5.28 8.32 -11.61
N PRO A 5 -4.61 8.07 -10.48
CA PRO A 5 -4.13 9.14 -9.62
C PRO A 5 -3.08 9.99 -10.35
N PRO A 6 -3.02 11.30 -10.05
CA PRO A 6 -2.02 12.18 -10.62
C PRO A 6 -0.62 11.70 -10.26
N ARG A 7 0.32 11.82 -11.21
CA ARG A 7 1.73 11.58 -10.93
C ARG A 7 2.35 12.87 -10.42
N VAL A 8 3.01 12.79 -9.27
CA VAL A 8 3.72 13.91 -8.65
C VAL A 8 5.20 13.55 -8.53
N SER A 9 6.05 14.55 -8.71
CA SER A 9 7.48 14.45 -8.42
C SER A 9 7.74 14.34 -6.92
N ARG A 10 8.97 13.96 -6.54
CA ARG A 10 9.37 13.91 -5.12
C ARG A 10 9.29 15.28 -4.46
N ALA A 11 9.59 16.35 -5.20
CA ALA A 11 9.50 17.72 -4.70
C ALA A 11 8.05 18.14 -4.45
N GLU A 12 7.14 17.85 -5.39
CA GLU A 12 5.71 18.13 -5.22
C GLU A 12 5.07 17.28 -4.11
N ALA A 13 5.49 16.01 -3.98
CA ALA A 13 5.04 15.14 -2.91
C ALA A 13 5.38 15.70 -1.53
N ALA A 14 6.56 16.32 -1.37
CA ALA A 14 6.97 16.96 -0.11
C ALA A 14 6.06 18.13 0.30
N LEU A 15 5.37 18.76 -0.66
CA LEU A 15 4.42 19.85 -0.40
C LEU A 15 3.00 19.35 -0.11
N GLN A 16 2.63 18.17 -0.60
CA GLN A 16 1.26 17.66 -0.56
C GLN A 16 1.03 16.56 0.49
N MET A 17 2.09 15.85 0.90
CA MET A 17 2.02 14.70 1.80
C MET A 17 2.38 15.09 3.23
N SER A 18 1.81 14.37 4.20
CA SER A 18 2.21 14.53 5.60
C SER A 18 3.65 14.03 5.84
N PRO A 19 4.34 14.52 6.86
CA PRO A 19 5.69 14.05 7.21
C PRO A 19 5.77 12.53 7.42
N MET A 20 4.72 11.92 8.01
CA MET A 20 4.65 10.47 8.21
C MET A 20 4.57 9.71 6.88
N GLN A 21 3.76 10.20 5.92
CA GLN A 21 3.69 9.62 4.58
C GLN A 21 5.03 9.71 3.85
N LEU A 22 5.73 10.85 3.99
CA LEU A 22 7.05 11.04 3.40
C LEU A 22 8.10 10.11 4.02
N SER A 23 8.09 9.89 5.34
CA SER A 23 8.98 8.92 6.00
C SER A 23 8.77 7.53 5.43
N PHE A 24 7.51 7.07 5.40
CA PHE A 24 7.16 5.75 4.88
C PHE A 24 7.59 5.56 3.42
N MET A 25 7.33 6.55 2.57
CA MET A 25 7.79 6.51 1.17
C MET A 25 9.32 6.51 1.05
N GLY A 26 10.02 7.23 1.94
CA GLY A 26 11.48 7.30 1.98
C GLY A 26 12.16 6.02 2.45
N GLU A 27 11.47 5.22 3.27
CA GLU A 27 11.97 3.93 3.79
C GLU A 27 11.84 2.79 2.76
N SER A 28 11.14 3.00 1.66
CA SER A 28 10.96 1.98 0.61
C SER A 28 12.29 1.54 0.01
N ARG A 29 12.49 0.23 -0.13
CA ARG A 29 13.70 -0.39 -0.67
C ARG A 29 13.37 -1.27 -1.88
N ARG A 30 14.34 -1.44 -2.78
CA ARG A 30 14.28 -2.51 -3.79
C ARG A 30 14.87 -3.77 -3.16
N LEU A 31 14.10 -4.86 -3.20
CA LEU A 31 14.52 -6.16 -2.70
C LEU A 31 14.82 -7.09 -3.87
N ASP A 32 15.92 -7.83 -3.78
CA ASP A 32 16.21 -8.92 -4.71
C ASP A 32 15.30 -10.12 -4.40
N ASN A 33 14.72 -10.70 -5.44
CA ASN A 33 13.85 -11.86 -5.35
C ASN A 33 14.43 -13.12 -6.00
N HIS A 34 15.72 -13.13 -6.37
CA HIS A 34 16.39 -14.26 -7.02
C HIS A 34 16.20 -15.56 -6.22
N ARG A 35 16.48 -15.54 -4.92
CA ARG A 35 16.34 -16.72 -4.06
C ARG A 35 14.91 -17.26 -4.05
N LEU A 36 13.93 -16.36 -3.97
CA LEU A 36 12.52 -16.72 -3.98
C LEU A 36 12.12 -17.45 -5.27
N LYS A 37 12.60 -16.94 -6.42
CA LYS A 37 12.19 -17.42 -7.75
C LYS A 37 13.01 -18.60 -8.26
N ALA A 38 14.33 -18.59 -8.04
CA ALA A 38 15.27 -19.53 -8.63
C ALA A 38 15.67 -20.67 -7.68
N GLU A 39 15.94 -20.35 -6.41
CA GLU A 39 16.36 -21.34 -5.41
C GLU A 39 15.16 -22.04 -4.80
N LEU A 40 14.23 -21.28 -4.22
CA LEU A 40 13.03 -21.79 -3.54
C LEU A 40 11.91 -22.15 -4.50
N ARG A 41 11.97 -21.65 -5.75
CA ARG A 41 11.02 -21.95 -6.84
C ARG A 41 9.54 -21.73 -6.43
N LEU A 42 9.27 -20.65 -5.69
CA LEU A 42 7.91 -20.37 -5.25
C LEU A 42 6.98 -20.04 -6.43
N ARG A 43 5.76 -20.57 -6.39
CA ARG A 43 4.67 -20.15 -7.28
C ARG A 43 3.83 -19.10 -6.56
N LEU A 44 4.08 -17.83 -6.88
CA LEU A 44 3.35 -16.71 -6.28
C LEU A 44 1.89 -16.70 -6.73
N ARG A 45 0.96 -16.63 -5.77
CA ARG A 45 -0.48 -16.44 -6.05
C ARG A 45 -0.75 -15.13 -6.79
N TYR A 46 0.03 -14.09 -6.46
CA TYR A 46 -0.03 -12.76 -7.10
C TYR A 46 1.35 -12.37 -7.63
N PRO A 47 1.74 -12.81 -8.83
CA PRO A 47 3.08 -12.57 -9.37
C PRO A 47 3.32 -11.11 -9.78
N THR A 48 2.25 -10.32 -9.91
CA THR A 48 2.32 -8.89 -10.24
C THR A 48 1.52 -8.07 -9.25
N VAL A 49 1.91 -6.80 -9.08
CA VAL A 49 1.15 -5.84 -8.28
C VAL A 49 -0.30 -5.74 -8.77
N HIS A 50 -0.51 -5.72 -10.09
CA HIS A 50 -1.84 -5.70 -10.69
C HIS A 50 -2.71 -6.87 -10.23
N SER A 51 -2.20 -8.10 -10.28
CA SER A 51 -2.93 -9.29 -9.82
C SER A 51 -3.26 -9.23 -8.32
N GLY A 52 -2.40 -8.66 -7.49
CA GLY A 52 -2.67 -8.54 -6.05
C GLY A 52 -3.69 -7.44 -5.71
N LEU A 53 -3.70 -6.35 -6.47
CA LEU A 53 -4.63 -5.23 -6.23
C LEU A 53 -6.06 -5.55 -6.68
N LEU A 54 -6.25 -6.30 -7.77
CA LEU A 54 -7.59 -6.71 -8.20
C LEU A 54 -8.33 -7.51 -7.13
N ASP A 55 -7.64 -8.43 -6.46
CA ASP A 55 -8.23 -9.21 -5.35
C ASP A 55 -8.52 -8.33 -4.13
N GLY A 56 -7.67 -7.34 -3.85
CA GLY A 56 -7.84 -6.40 -2.73
C GLY A 56 -8.91 -5.33 -2.93
N LEU A 57 -9.36 -5.11 -4.17
CA LEU A 57 -10.43 -4.16 -4.53
C LEU A 57 -11.84 -4.74 -4.32
N ALA A 58 -11.97 -6.02 -3.98
CA ALA A 58 -13.23 -6.55 -3.48
C ALA A 58 -13.64 -5.74 -2.24
N PRO A 59 -14.90 -5.27 -2.15
CA PRO A 59 -15.35 -4.45 -1.03
C PRO A 59 -15.11 -5.22 0.27
N LYS A 60 -14.13 -4.76 1.05
CA LYS A 60 -13.91 -5.30 2.38
C LYS A 60 -15.02 -4.73 3.25
N THR A 61 -15.99 -5.56 3.65
CA THR A 61 -16.99 -5.16 4.64
C THR A 61 -16.23 -4.55 5.82
N PRO A 62 -16.39 -3.26 6.12
CA PRO A 62 -15.72 -2.68 7.26
C PRO A 62 -16.25 -3.41 8.49
N ALA A 63 -15.35 -4.05 9.25
CA ALA A 63 -15.69 -4.50 10.59
C ALA A 63 -16.14 -3.25 11.35
N ALA A 64 -17.36 -3.29 11.90
CA ALA A 64 -17.95 -2.17 12.63
C ALA A 64 -16.94 -1.62 13.64
N SER A 65 -16.59 -0.34 13.49
CA SER A 65 -15.73 0.33 14.47
C SER A 65 -16.44 0.30 15.83
N PRO A 66 -15.76 -0.09 16.93
CA PRO A 66 -16.33 0.02 18.27
C PRO A 66 -16.63 1.50 18.57
N PRO A 67 -17.70 1.79 19.34
CA PRO A 67 -18.06 3.17 19.67
C PRO A 67 -16.92 3.81 20.47
N GLN A 68 -16.36 4.90 19.93
CA GLN A 68 -15.39 5.70 20.67
C GLN A 68 -16.15 6.41 21.80
N GLY A 69 -15.86 6.00 23.04
CA GLY A 69 -16.42 6.61 24.24
C GLY A 69 -16.12 8.10 24.28
N GLY A 70 -17.18 8.89 24.35
CA GLY A 70 -17.12 10.33 24.42
C GLY A 70 -16.46 10.84 25.70
N SER A 71 -15.72 11.94 25.52
CA SER A 71 -15.34 12.92 26.53
C SER A 71 -16.44 13.16 27.59
N ALA A 72 -16.04 13.14 28.86
CA ALA A 72 -16.76 13.81 29.93
C ALA A 72 -15.75 14.35 30.94
N GLY A 73 -15.78 15.67 31.15
CA GLY A 73 -15.22 16.36 32.32
C GLY A 73 -13.90 17.07 32.07
#